data_AF-A0A1Y1LX39-F1
#
_entry.id   AF-A0A1Y1LX39-F1
#
_cell.length_a   1.000
_cell.length_b   1.000
_cell.length_c   1.000
_cell.angle_alpha   90.00
_cell.angle_beta   90.00
_cell.angle_gamma   90.00
#
_symmetry.space_group_name_H-M   'P 1'
#
loop_
_entity.id
_entity.type
_entity.pdbx_description
1 polymer ?
#
loop_
_entity_poly.entity_id
_entity_poly.type
_entity_poly.pdbx_seq_one_letter_code
_entity_poly.pdbx_strand_id
1 'polypeptide(L)'
;DGTILEIPAAGGDDDHYEPDGSVMNPFDETTAPLVHPQDSGPVSVGTKHAVHILRDLFGAEAATNAERRKKSSVVFQNLLPEKQTTKAEATKMFFECLVLATKDAIKVEQGPELGAPIRVRGKRGLWGDWAEREAGGEISNQNEPEPAAVSSTAVAVEA
;
A
#
# COMPACT_ATOMS: atom_id res chain seq x y z
N ASP A 1 -1.55 -11.02 -64.76
CA ASP A 1 -1.82 -9.63 -65.14
C ASP A 1 -1.54 -8.79 -63.91
N GLY A 2 -0.43 -8.05 -63.94
CA GLY A 2 0.19 -7.45 -62.78
C GLY A 2 0.09 -5.93 -62.84
N THR A 3 -0.21 -5.32 -61.70
CA THR A 3 -0.09 -3.88 -61.52
C THR A 3 0.74 -3.63 -60.27
N ILE A 4 2.04 -3.50 -60.49
CA ILE A 4 3.02 -3.00 -59.53
C ILE A 4 2.85 -1.49 -59.50
N LEU A 5 2.44 -0.95 -58.35
CA LEU A 5 2.47 0.48 -58.06
C LEU A 5 3.81 0.80 -57.39
N GLU A 6 4.79 1.20 -58.20
CA GLU A 6 6.01 1.87 -57.74
C GLU A 6 5.66 3.28 -57.25
N ILE A 7 6.03 3.62 -56.02
CA ILE A 7 6.06 5.00 -55.51
C ILE A 7 7.53 5.41 -55.42
N PRO A 8 7.98 6.46 -56.13
CA PRO A 8 9.37 6.87 -56.15
C PRO A 8 9.76 7.63 -54.87
N ALA A 9 11.02 7.47 -54.50
CA ALA A 9 11.69 7.95 -53.29
C ALA A 9 11.61 9.47 -53.08
N ALA A 10 11.23 9.88 -51.86
CA ALA A 10 11.57 11.18 -51.30
C ALA A 10 12.78 10.98 -50.36
N GLY A 11 13.91 11.59 -50.72
CA GLY A 11 15.15 11.53 -49.94
C GLY A 11 15.14 12.43 -48.71
N GLY A 12 16.02 12.07 -47.78
CA GLY A 12 16.61 12.94 -46.75
C GLY A 12 15.70 13.29 -45.57
N ASP A 13 15.79 12.54 -44.48
CA ASP A 13 16.62 12.95 -43.34
C ASP A 13 16.73 11.76 -42.37
N ASP A 14 17.96 11.49 -41.95
CA ASP A 14 18.33 10.54 -40.90
C ASP A 14 18.03 11.20 -39.55
N ASP A 15 16.75 11.24 -39.17
CA ASP A 15 16.35 11.60 -37.82
C ASP A 15 15.84 10.35 -37.11
N HIS A 16 16.78 9.47 -36.76
CA HIS A 16 16.60 8.55 -35.65
C HIS A 16 16.41 9.37 -34.38
N TYR A 17 15.18 9.85 -34.16
CA TYR A 17 14.75 10.29 -32.84
C TYR A 17 14.58 9.01 -32.00
N GLU A 18 15.69 8.50 -31.47
CA GLU A 18 15.67 7.62 -30.30
C GLU A 18 15.03 8.44 -29.18
N PRO A 19 13.79 8.17 -28.75
CA PRO A 19 13.27 8.84 -27.58
C PRO A 19 14.15 8.42 -26.40
N ASP A 20 14.92 9.39 -25.89
CA ASP A 20 15.74 9.33 -24.69
C ASP A 20 15.19 8.32 -23.69
N GLY A 21 15.96 7.25 -23.49
CA GLY A 21 15.65 6.10 -22.67
C GLY A 21 15.62 6.44 -21.18
N SER A 22 14.65 7.25 -20.74
CA SER A 22 14.13 7.10 -19.39
C SER A 22 13.36 5.78 -19.36
N VAL A 23 14.06 4.69 -19.11
CA VAL A 23 13.43 3.44 -18.66
C VAL A 23 12.78 3.79 -17.33
N MET A 24 11.55 4.31 -17.39
CA MET A 24 10.76 4.65 -16.22
C MET A 24 10.64 3.36 -15.43
N ASN A 25 11.27 3.33 -14.26
CA ASN A 25 11.21 2.17 -13.38
C ASN A 25 9.72 1.85 -13.19
N PRO A 26 9.25 0.60 -13.38
CA PRO A 26 7.85 0.25 -13.13
C PRO A 26 7.41 0.60 -11.69
N PHE A 27 8.35 0.75 -10.75
CA PHE A 27 8.08 1.31 -9.42
C PHE A 27 7.67 2.80 -9.42
N ASP A 28 7.99 3.57 -10.45
CA ASP A 28 7.61 4.98 -10.56
C ASP A 28 6.19 5.20 -11.08
N GLU A 29 5.65 4.26 -11.87
CA GLU A 29 4.29 4.35 -12.41
C GLU A 29 3.25 4.22 -11.29
N THR A 30 2.34 5.18 -11.18
CA THR A 30 1.44 5.28 -10.04
C THR A 30 0.01 5.39 -10.52
N THR A 31 -0.77 4.32 -10.35
CA THR A 31 -2.21 4.31 -10.66
C THR A 31 -3.00 5.09 -9.60
N ALA A 32 -4.05 5.79 -10.01
CA ALA A 32 -4.94 6.52 -9.12
C ALA A 32 -5.99 5.58 -8.47
N PRO A 33 -6.43 5.84 -7.22
CA PRO A 33 -7.43 5.01 -6.55
C PRO A 33 -8.83 5.23 -7.11
N LEU A 34 -9.69 4.24 -6.86
CA LEU A 34 -11.13 4.31 -7.13
C LEU A 34 -11.88 5.32 -6.23
N VAL A 35 -11.36 5.61 -5.04
CA VAL A 35 -11.97 6.54 -4.06
C VAL A 35 -10.92 7.54 -3.60
N HIS A 36 -11.24 8.83 -3.65
CA HIS A 36 -10.32 9.87 -3.22
C HIS A 36 -10.08 9.77 -1.71
N PRO A 37 -8.82 9.92 -1.22
CA PRO A 37 -8.51 9.70 0.20
C PRO A 37 -9.25 10.61 1.17
N GLN A 38 -9.73 11.77 0.69
CA GLN A 38 -10.49 12.70 1.50
C GLN A 38 -11.95 12.30 1.72
N ASP A 39 -12.47 11.41 0.86
CA ASP A 39 -13.83 10.87 0.93
C ASP A 39 -13.86 9.53 1.69
N SER A 40 -12.69 9.02 2.05
CA SER A 40 -12.58 7.90 2.95
C SER A 40 -12.99 8.32 4.36
N GLY A 41 -13.92 7.58 4.96
CA GLY A 41 -14.31 7.73 6.36
C GLY A 41 -13.14 7.64 7.35
N PRO A 42 -13.42 7.83 8.64
CA PRO A 42 -12.40 7.93 9.67
C PRO A 42 -11.55 6.65 9.76
N VAL A 43 -10.29 6.78 10.20
CA VAL A 43 -9.32 5.67 10.22
C VAL A 43 -9.02 5.17 11.63
N SER A 44 -8.49 3.96 11.75
CA SER A 44 -8.15 3.39 13.05
C SER A 44 -6.96 4.14 13.68
N VAL A 45 -6.81 4.06 15.01
CA VAL A 45 -5.62 4.57 15.71
C VAL A 45 -4.35 3.87 15.20
N GLY A 46 -4.44 2.59 14.83
CA GLY A 46 -3.34 1.82 14.23
C GLY A 46 -2.91 2.42 12.89
N THR A 47 -3.87 2.81 12.04
CA THR A 47 -3.60 3.46 10.76
C THR A 47 -2.90 4.80 10.98
N LYS A 48 -3.35 5.61 11.95
CA LYS A 48 -2.69 6.88 12.29
C LYS A 48 -1.24 6.65 12.71
N HIS A 49 -1.02 5.69 13.61
CA HIS A 49 0.32 5.33 14.09
C HIS A 49 1.24 4.89 12.94
N ALA A 50 0.75 4.05 12.02
CA ALA A 50 1.48 3.64 10.83
C ALA A 50 1.84 4.81 9.90
N VAL A 51 0.93 5.79 9.74
CA VAL A 51 1.22 7.02 8.98
C VAL A 51 2.39 7.78 9.60
N HIS A 52 2.38 7.97 10.92
CA HIS A 52 3.46 8.70 11.60
C HIS A 52 4.81 7.99 11.49
N ILE A 53 4.86 6.67 11.69
CA ILE A 53 6.10 5.88 11.48
C ILE A 53 6.68 6.13 10.07
N LEU A 54 5.84 6.04 9.04
CA LEU A 54 6.32 6.19 7.67
C LEU A 54 6.72 7.64 7.36
N ARG A 55 6.03 8.65 7.91
CA ARG A 55 6.42 10.05 7.77
C ARG A 55 7.79 10.32 8.38
N ASP A 56 8.07 9.73 9.54
CA ASP A 56 9.37 9.87 10.21
C ASP A 56 10.49 9.23 9.39
N LEU A 57 10.25 8.04 8.84
CA LEU A 57 11.23 7.32 8.02
C LEU A 57 11.53 7.98 6.68
N PHE A 58 10.52 8.56 6.01
CA PHE A 58 10.72 9.30 4.77
C PHE A 58 11.22 10.74 5.00
N GLY A 59 11.03 11.26 6.21
CA GLY A 59 11.42 12.59 6.64
C GLY A 59 10.54 13.71 6.09
N ALA A 60 10.57 14.86 6.77
CA ALA A 60 9.73 16.01 6.47
C ALA A 60 9.95 16.57 5.05
N GLU A 61 11.18 16.52 4.50
CA GLU A 61 11.43 17.08 3.16
C GLU A 61 10.76 16.25 2.04
N ALA A 62 10.37 15.00 2.30
CA ALA A 62 9.57 14.22 1.37
C ALA A 62 8.11 14.75 1.30
N ALA A 63 7.63 15.50 2.28
CA ALA A 63 6.30 16.12 2.22
C ALA A 63 6.17 17.12 1.05
N THR A 64 7.23 17.90 0.79
CA THR A 64 7.21 19.01 -0.19
C THR A 64 8.00 18.72 -1.46
N ASN A 65 8.91 17.73 -1.46
CA ASN A 65 9.76 17.43 -2.62
C ASN A 65 9.34 16.11 -3.32
N ALA A 66 8.78 16.24 -4.52
CA ALA A 66 8.32 15.09 -5.30
C ALA A 66 9.45 14.13 -5.72
N GLU A 67 10.62 14.66 -6.08
CA GLU A 67 11.77 13.85 -6.47
C GLU A 67 12.35 13.08 -5.28
N ARG A 68 12.41 13.69 -4.09
CA ARG A 68 12.78 12.98 -2.86
C ARG A 68 11.80 11.85 -2.56
N ARG A 69 10.48 12.08 -2.70
CA ARG A 69 9.47 11.01 -2.51
C ARG A 69 9.67 9.83 -3.45
N LYS A 70 9.94 10.10 -4.73
CA LYS A 70 10.13 9.05 -5.73
C LYS A 70 11.32 8.14 -5.37
N LYS A 71 12.42 8.76 -4.89
CA LYS A 71 13.68 8.08 -4.58
C LYS A 71 13.71 7.44 -3.18
N SER A 72 12.85 7.89 -2.26
CA SER A 72 12.79 7.33 -0.90
C SER A 72 11.91 6.07 -0.87
N SER A 73 12.50 4.92 -0.55
CA SER A 73 11.74 3.71 -0.22
C SER A 73 12.33 3.04 1.02
N VAL A 74 11.47 2.33 1.75
CA VAL A 74 11.86 1.52 2.92
C VAL A 74 11.47 0.07 2.66
N VAL A 75 12.26 -0.86 3.20
CA VAL A 75 11.92 -2.28 3.20
C VAL A 75 11.07 -2.55 4.43
N PHE A 76 9.85 -3.05 4.24
CA PHE A 76 8.87 -3.30 5.30
C PHE A 76 9.42 -4.17 6.43
N GLN A 77 10.20 -5.20 6.09
CA GLN A 77 10.81 -6.09 7.08
C GLN A 77 11.76 -5.35 8.04
N ASN A 78 12.38 -4.24 7.60
CA ASN A 78 13.22 -3.42 8.46
C ASN A 78 12.42 -2.57 9.47
N LEU A 79 11.11 -2.43 9.26
CA LEU A 79 10.19 -1.80 10.23
C LEU A 79 9.87 -2.74 11.40
N LEU A 80 10.09 -4.04 11.20
CA LEU A 80 9.67 -5.11 12.11
C LEU A 80 10.88 -5.97 12.50
N PRO A 81 11.85 -5.39 13.23
CA PRO A 81 13.09 -6.08 13.55
C PRO A 81 12.83 -7.43 14.22
N GLU A 82 13.47 -8.46 13.70
CA GLU A 82 13.35 -9.82 14.22
C GLU A 82 13.68 -9.84 15.72
N LYS A 83 12.91 -10.63 16.48
CA LYS A 83 13.00 -10.77 17.94
C LYS A 83 12.58 -9.55 18.76
N GLN A 84 12.30 -8.41 18.13
CA GLN A 84 11.77 -7.21 18.80
C GLN A 84 10.29 -6.97 18.49
N THR A 85 9.82 -7.46 17.34
CA THR A 85 8.42 -7.37 16.94
C THR A 85 7.70 -8.71 17.14
N THR A 86 6.55 -8.67 17.80
CA THR A 86 5.68 -9.85 17.93
C THR A 86 4.97 -10.15 16.62
N LYS A 87 4.53 -11.41 16.43
CA LYS A 87 3.70 -11.79 15.26
C LYS A 87 2.44 -10.92 15.14
N ALA A 88 1.82 -10.57 16.27
CA ALA A 88 0.62 -9.73 16.28
C ALA A 88 0.90 -8.30 15.79
N GLU A 89 1.99 -7.68 16.24
CA GLU A 89 2.40 -6.34 15.78
C GLU A 89 2.80 -6.35 14.30
N ALA A 90 3.54 -7.37 13.85
CA ALA A 90 3.90 -7.53 12.46
C ALA A 90 2.66 -7.66 11.56
N THR A 91 1.69 -8.49 11.96
CA THR A 91 0.42 -8.64 11.24
C THR A 91 -0.36 -7.33 11.20
N LYS A 92 -0.46 -6.60 12.34
CA LYS A 92 -1.11 -5.29 12.38
C LYS A 92 -0.46 -4.34 11.38
N MET A 93 0.87 -4.17 11.45
CA MET A 93 1.57 -3.26 10.55
C MET A 93 1.42 -3.66 9.06
N PHE A 94 1.37 -4.97 8.76
CA PHE A 94 1.11 -5.46 7.40
C PHE A 94 -0.26 -5.03 6.89
N PHE A 95 -1.32 -5.23 7.70
CA PHE A 95 -2.67 -4.78 7.34
C PHE A 95 -2.76 -3.25 7.25
N GLU A 96 -2.07 -2.51 8.11
CA GLU A 96 -2.03 -1.05 7.99
C GLU A 96 -1.37 -0.62 6.68
N CYS A 97 -0.31 -1.28 6.21
CA CYS A 97 0.24 -1.03 4.87
C CYS A 97 -0.80 -1.29 3.75
N LEU A 98 -1.63 -2.33 3.87
CA LEU A 98 -2.71 -2.56 2.89
C LEU A 98 -3.74 -1.42 2.91
N VAL A 99 -4.13 -0.93 4.08
CA VAL A 99 -5.04 0.23 4.23
C VAL A 99 -4.42 1.49 3.64
N LEU A 100 -3.14 1.76 3.90
CA LEU A 100 -2.45 2.92 3.34
C LEU A 100 -2.34 2.85 1.82
N ALA A 101 -2.16 1.65 1.26
CA ALA A 101 -2.12 1.45 -0.19
C ALA A 101 -3.48 1.75 -0.84
N THR A 102 -4.59 1.26 -0.26
CA THR A 102 -5.94 1.53 -0.77
C THR A 102 -6.35 3.00 -0.62
N LYS A 103 -5.75 3.72 0.33
CA LYS A 103 -5.87 5.18 0.51
C LYS A 103 -4.90 6.02 -0.32
N ASP A 104 -4.21 5.44 -1.29
CA ASP A 104 -3.21 6.15 -2.11
C ASP A 104 -2.06 6.79 -1.34
N ALA A 105 -1.86 6.43 -0.08
CA ALA A 105 -0.86 7.05 0.76
C ALA A 105 0.53 6.48 0.45
N ILE A 106 0.61 5.21 0.05
CA ILE A 106 1.87 4.53 -0.25
C ILE A 106 1.77 3.71 -1.53
N LYS A 107 2.92 3.45 -2.15
CA LYS A 107 3.11 2.39 -3.14
C LYS A 107 3.84 1.23 -2.47
N VAL A 108 3.38 0.01 -2.75
CA VAL A 108 3.98 -1.23 -2.26
C VAL A 108 4.39 -2.08 -3.45
N GLU A 109 5.60 -2.64 -3.43
CA GLU A 109 6.09 -3.59 -4.42
C GLU A 109 6.73 -4.79 -3.73
N GLN A 110 6.47 -5.99 -4.26
CA GLN A 110 7.11 -7.24 -3.86
C GLN A 110 7.56 -7.98 -5.12
N GLY A 111 8.73 -8.61 -5.06
CA GLY A 111 9.21 -9.47 -6.15
C GLY A 111 8.30 -10.70 -6.37
N PRO A 112 8.51 -11.44 -7.47
CA PRO A 112 7.64 -12.58 -7.84
C PRO A 112 7.76 -13.78 -6.88
N GLU A 113 8.81 -13.84 -6.07
CA GLU A 113 9.06 -14.91 -5.13
C GLU A 113 8.32 -14.68 -3.81
N LEU A 114 7.72 -15.75 -3.26
CA LEU A 114 7.12 -15.70 -1.93
C LEU A 114 8.18 -15.35 -0.89
N GLY A 115 7.93 -14.31 -0.11
CA GLY A 115 8.87 -13.83 0.90
C GLY A 115 9.91 -12.84 0.37
N ALA A 116 9.85 -12.45 -0.91
CA ALA A 116 10.67 -11.37 -1.43
C ALA A 116 10.50 -10.08 -0.59
N PRO A 117 11.54 -9.23 -0.46
CA PRO A 117 11.45 -7.98 0.29
C PRO A 117 10.31 -7.10 -0.20
N ILE A 118 9.54 -6.54 0.73
CA ILE A 118 8.42 -5.66 0.42
C ILE A 118 8.93 -4.23 0.51
N ARG A 119 8.95 -3.53 -0.63
CA ARG A 119 9.36 -2.12 -0.71
C ARG A 119 8.15 -1.23 -0.57
N VAL A 120 8.25 -0.23 0.29
CA VAL A 120 7.22 0.77 0.56
C VAL A 120 7.75 2.16 0.20
N ARG A 121 6.99 2.91 -0.59
CA ARG A 121 7.29 4.30 -0.95
C ARG A 121 6.14 5.22 -0.56
N GLY A 122 6.45 6.37 0.01
CA GLY A 122 5.46 7.41 0.31
C GLY A 122 4.95 8.10 -0.95
N LYS A 123 3.63 8.26 -1.05
CA LYS A 123 2.95 9.10 -2.05
C LYS A 123 2.48 10.40 -1.41
N ARG A 124 2.00 11.36 -2.22
CA ARG A 124 1.45 12.64 -1.73
C ARG A 124 0.37 12.43 -0.66
N GLY A 125 -0.45 11.38 -0.80
CA GLY A 125 -1.51 11.04 0.15
C GLY A 125 -1.02 10.79 1.58
N LEU A 126 0.22 10.33 1.80
CA LEU A 126 0.74 10.05 3.14
C LEU A 126 0.80 11.29 4.04
N TRP A 127 0.99 12.47 3.46
CA TRP A 127 1.05 13.75 4.17
C TRP A 127 -0.28 14.50 4.17
N GLY A 128 -1.38 13.87 3.73
CA GLY A 128 -2.70 14.48 3.77
C GLY A 128 -3.31 14.51 5.18
N ASP A 129 -4.18 15.49 5.41
CA ASP A 129 -4.87 15.69 6.70
C ASP A 129 -5.87 14.59 7.06
N TRP A 130 -6.19 13.69 6.11
CA TRP A 130 -7.12 12.57 6.34
C TRP A 130 -6.67 11.67 7.49
N ALA A 131 -5.35 11.55 7.70
CA ALA A 131 -4.77 10.76 8.78
C ALA A 131 -5.02 11.38 10.16
N GLU A 132 -5.22 12.70 10.24
CA GLU A 132 -5.39 13.41 11.52
C GLU A 132 -6.86 13.59 11.91
N ARG A 133 -7.79 13.49 10.96
CA ARG A 133 -9.25 13.48 11.22
C ARG A 133 -9.59 12.41 12.26
N GLU A 134 -10.57 12.69 13.13
CA GLU A 134 -10.91 11.84 14.29
C GLU A 134 -10.87 10.34 13.94
N ALA A 135 -10.17 9.57 14.76
CA ALA A 135 -10.04 8.14 14.53
C ALA A 135 -11.41 7.49 14.71
N GLY A 136 -11.84 6.72 13.72
CA GLY A 136 -13.13 6.04 13.74
C GLY A 136 -12.97 4.81 14.60
N GLY A 137 -13.28 4.94 15.88
CA GLY A 137 -13.18 3.85 16.84
C GLY A 137 -14.48 3.06 16.87
N GLU A 138 -14.55 1.96 16.11
CA GLU A 138 -15.40 0.84 16.52
C GLU A 138 -14.51 -0.19 17.23
N ILE A 139 -14.26 0.05 18.51
CA ILE A 139 -13.86 -1.03 19.42
C ILE A 139 -15.16 -1.73 19.79
N SER A 140 -15.62 -2.65 18.94
CA SER A 140 -16.57 -3.66 19.38
C SER A 140 -15.86 -4.47 20.47
N ASN A 141 -16.40 -4.41 21.70
CA ASN A 141 -15.93 -5.14 22.87
C ASN A 141 -15.66 -6.62 22.55
N GLN A 142 -14.41 -6.99 22.24
CA GLN A 142 -13.94 -8.37 22.40
C GLN A 142 -13.58 -8.59 23.87
N ASN A 143 -14.61 -8.52 24.72
CA ASN A 143 -14.54 -9.02 26.09
C ASN A 143 -15.91 -9.54 26.50
N GLU A 144 -16.55 -10.32 25.61
CA GLU A 144 -17.62 -11.22 26.01
C GLU A 144 -16.97 -12.45 26.65
N PRO A 145 -17.27 -12.76 27.93
CA PRO A 145 -16.92 -14.05 28.49
C PRO A 145 -17.70 -15.14 27.74
N GLU A 146 -16.98 -16.17 27.31
CA GLU A 146 -17.51 -17.40 26.75
C GLU A 146 -18.66 -17.92 27.65
N PRO A 147 -19.91 -18.03 27.16
CA PRO A 147 -20.97 -18.62 27.97
C PRO A 147 -20.67 -20.12 28.10
N ALA A 148 -20.36 -20.51 29.33
CA ALA A 148 -20.15 -21.89 29.72
C ALA A 148 -21.28 -22.78 29.17
N ALA A 149 -20.90 -23.85 28.49
CA ALA A 149 -21.79 -24.89 28.00
C ALA A 149 -22.70 -25.39 29.14
N VAL A 150 -23.99 -25.11 29.04
CA VAL A 150 -25.01 -25.71 29.90
C VAL A 150 -25.14 -27.19 29.51
N SER A 151 -24.57 -28.05 30.34
CA SER A 151 -24.75 -29.50 30.29
C SER A 151 -26.20 -29.81 30.63
N SER A 152 -27.04 -30.02 29.62
CA SER A 152 -28.42 -30.45 29.76
C SER A 152 -28.46 -31.85 30.36
N THR A 153 -28.94 -31.94 31.60
CA THR A 153 -29.28 -33.16 32.34
C THR A 153 -30.14 -34.12 31.52
N ALA A 154 -29.75 -35.39 31.54
CA ALA A 154 -30.47 -36.53 31.01
C ALA A 154 -31.89 -36.64 31.61
N VAL A 155 -32.88 -36.91 30.77
CA VAL A 155 -34.19 -37.40 31.20
C VAL A 155 -34.38 -38.78 30.61
N ALA A 156 -34.37 -39.78 31.49
CA ALA A 156 -34.75 -41.16 31.21
C ALA A 156 -36.27 -41.26 31.04
N VAL A 157 -36.72 -42.08 30.09
CA VAL A 157 -38.08 -42.62 30.08
C VAL A 157 -37.98 -44.13 29.87
N GLU A 158 -38.37 -44.87 30.89
CA GLU A 158 -38.67 -46.29 30.87
C GLU A 158 -40.14 -46.44 31.31
N ALA A 159 -40.95 -47.09 30.46
CA ALA A 159 -42.12 -47.94 30.73
C ALA A 159 -42.95 -48.10 29.44
#